data_AF-A0A350PCU0-F1
#
_entry.id   AF-A0A350PCU0-F1
#
_cell.length_a   1.000
_cell.length_b   1.000
_cell.length_c   1.000
_cell.angle_alpha   90.00
_cell.angle_beta   90.00
_cell.angle_gamma   90.00
#
_symmetry.space_group_name_H-M   'P 1'
#
loop_
_entity.id
_entity.type
_entity.pdbx_description
1 polymer ?
#
loop_
_entity_poly.entity_id
_entity_poly.type
_entity_poly.pdbx_seq_one_letter_code
_entity_poly.pdbx_strand_id
1 'polypeptide(L)'
;TIIASDEFEGRETGEEGIRKATEYITERYNEMGLTPVGDNGTFEQNYDLSAPVINSYKYTVTDKDGSLISETAVTKEATGDFVTIFGGSDDVSGEIIFAGFGISNEETNHLPEVVADKWVMVFFDRQLTNQTALQRLIGNGAAGVILIMDHK
;
A
#
# COMPACT_ATOMS: atom_id res chain seq x y z
N THR A 1 -7.31 9.73 25.08
CA THR A 1 -7.07 9.18 23.73
C THR A 1 -8.25 8.30 23.34
N ILE A 2 -9.36 8.90 22.91
CA ILE A 2 -10.60 8.14 22.60
C ILE A 2 -10.58 7.63 21.16
N ILE A 3 -10.23 8.49 20.20
CA ILE A 3 -10.20 8.12 18.77
C ILE A 3 -9.17 7.00 18.43
N ALA A 4 -8.20 6.76 19.31
CA ALA A 4 -7.21 5.69 19.16
C ALA A 4 -7.31 4.64 20.28
N SER A 5 -8.49 4.49 20.90
CA SER A 5 -8.75 3.39 21.83
C SER A 5 -9.17 2.12 21.07
N ASP A 6 -9.03 0.98 21.73
CA ASP A 6 -9.46 -0.32 21.19
C ASP A 6 -10.95 -0.33 20.80
N GLU A 7 -11.80 0.36 21.55
CA GLU A 7 -13.25 0.46 21.29
C GLU A 7 -13.58 1.14 19.94
N PHE A 8 -12.69 2.02 19.48
CA PHE A 8 -12.86 2.74 18.21
C PHE A 8 -12.25 1.97 17.03
N GLU A 9 -11.46 0.92 17.26
CA GLU A 9 -10.96 -0.05 16.26
C GLU A 9 -10.19 0.58 15.08
N GLY A 10 -9.92 1.88 15.10
CA GLY A 10 -9.26 2.62 14.02
C GLY A 10 -10.20 3.55 13.26
N ARG A 11 -9.79 3.93 12.05
CA ARG A 11 -10.44 4.95 11.21
C ARG A 11 -10.34 4.61 9.72
N GLU A 12 -10.36 3.33 9.41
CA GLU A 12 -10.40 2.88 8.03
C GLU A 12 -11.72 3.31 7.38
N THR A 13 -11.64 3.79 6.14
CA THR A 13 -12.83 4.35 5.48
C THR A 13 -13.78 3.23 5.09
N GLY A 14 -15.05 3.35 5.46
CA GLY A 14 -16.06 2.32 5.22
C GLY A 14 -16.25 1.33 6.39
N GLU A 15 -15.40 1.40 7.41
CA GLU A 15 -15.48 0.54 8.60
C GLU A 15 -16.17 1.23 9.78
N GLU A 16 -16.68 0.47 10.73
CA GLU A 16 -17.42 0.98 11.90
C GLU A 16 -16.61 2.00 12.74
N GLY A 17 -15.29 1.85 12.80
CA GLY A 17 -14.41 2.75 13.55
C GLY A 17 -14.45 4.20 13.08
N ILE A 18 -14.53 4.46 11.76
CA ILE A 18 -14.65 5.84 11.25
C ILE A 18 -15.97 6.49 11.65
N ARG A 19 -17.06 5.70 11.74
CA ARG A 19 -18.37 6.18 12.18
C ARG A 19 -18.32 6.65 13.63
N LYS A 20 -17.78 5.82 14.53
CA LYS A 20 -17.57 6.16 15.96
C LYS A 20 -16.70 7.41 16.11
N ALA A 21 -15.60 7.48 15.37
CA ALA A 21 -14.71 8.65 15.39
C ALA A 21 -15.42 9.93 14.90
N THR A 22 -16.25 9.83 13.88
CA THR A 22 -17.03 10.94 13.32
C THR A 22 -18.04 11.48 14.34
N GLU A 23 -18.78 10.58 15.00
CA GLU A 23 -19.74 10.95 16.05
C GLU A 23 -19.05 11.68 17.21
N TYR A 24 -17.93 11.12 17.69
CA TYR A 24 -17.15 11.73 18.74
C TYR A 24 -16.67 13.14 18.35
N ILE A 25 -16.09 13.31 17.17
CA ILE A 25 -15.60 14.63 16.70
C ILE A 25 -16.75 15.63 16.56
N THR A 26 -17.88 15.20 16.01
CA THR A 26 -19.09 16.02 15.82
C THR A 26 -19.64 16.50 17.16
N GLU A 27 -19.68 15.64 18.19
CA GLU A 27 -20.08 16.02 19.55
C GLU A 27 -19.13 17.08 20.12
N ARG A 28 -17.81 16.89 19.98
CA ARG A 28 -16.81 17.88 20.42
C ARG A 28 -16.97 19.23 19.71
N TYR A 29 -17.28 19.23 18.43
CA TYR A 29 -17.51 20.47 17.66
C TYR A 29 -18.77 21.21 18.13
N ASN A 30 -19.85 20.48 18.44
CA ASN A 30 -21.06 21.05 19.03
C ASN A 30 -20.77 21.68 20.40
N GLU A 31 -20.04 21.00 21.28
CA GLU A 31 -19.66 21.55 22.59
C GLU A 31 -18.82 22.84 22.48
N MET A 32 -18.01 22.95 21.44
CA MET A 32 -17.22 24.14 21.16
C MET A 32 -18.04 25.29 20.54
N GLY A 33 -19.31 25.06 20.19
CA GLY A 33 -20.16 26.05 19.55
C GLY A 33 -19.76 26.36 18.10
N LEU A 34 -19.10 25.43 17.42
CA LEU A 34 -18.75 25.59 16.01
C LEU A 34 -20.02 25.55 15.14
N THR A 35 -19.98 26.29 14.03
CA THR A 35 -21.06 26.26 13.04
C THR A 35 -20.78 25.16 12.00
N PRO A 36 -21.71 24.24 11.76
CA PRO A 36 -21.55 23.21 10.74
C PRO A 36 -21.57 23.82 9.32
N VAL A 37 -20.70 23.32 8.45
CA VAL A 37 -20.53 23.80 7.05
C VAL A 37 -20.43 22.67 6.03
N GLY A 38 -20.64 21.43 6.46
CA GLY A 38 -20.69 20.25 5.62
C GLY A 38 -22.03 20.08 4.91
N ASP A 39 -22.26 18.88 4.41
CA ASP A 39 -23.44 18.55 3.63
C ASP A 39 -24.71 18.78 4.44
N ASN A 40 -25.69 19.42 3.80
CA ASN A 40 -26.99 19.74 4.41
C ASN A 40 -26.89 20.47 5.77
N GLY A 41 -25.82 21.22 6.00
CA GLY A 41 -25.61 21.95 7.27
C GLY A 41 -25.18 21.05 8.43
N THR A 42 -24.51 19.92 8.14
CA THR A 42 -23.87 19.04 9.13
C THR A 42 -22.37 19.35 9.28
N PHE A 43 -21.66 18.62 10.13
CA PHE A 43 -20.18 18.66 10.18
C PHE A 43 -19.53 17.67 9.19
N GLU A 44 -20.33 16.93 8.45
CA GLU A 44 -19.89 15.81 7.63
C GLU A 44 -19.84 16.18 6.15
N GLN A 45 -18.85 15.65 5.43
CA GLN A 45 -18.75 15.77 3.99
C GLN A 45 -18.68 14.37 3.38
N ASN A 46 -19.74 14.00 2.66
CA ASN A 46 -19.85 12.70 2.01
C ASN A 46 -19.16 12.75 0.65
N TYR A 47 -18.53 11.63 0.30
CA TYR A 47 -17.94 11.42 -1.01
C TYR A 47 -18.05 9.95 -1.39
N ASP A 48 -18.10 9.68 -2.70
CA ASP A 48 -18.12 8.32 -3.19
C ASP A 48 -16.72 7.71 -3.05
N LEU A 49 -16.63 6.63 -2.27
CA LEU A 49 -15.40 5.87 -2.12
C LEU A 49 -15.30 4.84 -3.24
N SER A 50 -14.35 5.01 -4.14
CA SER A 50 -13.92 3.97 -5.08
C SER A 50 -12.68 3.29 -4.51
N ALA A 51 -12.86 2.14 -3.85
CA ALA A 51 -11.77 1.33 -3.31
C ALA A 51 -11.78 -0.07 -3.92
N PRO A 52 -10.60 -0.68 -4.21
CA PRO A 52 -10.53 -2.07 -4.65
C PRO A 52 -10.95 -2.99 -3.50
N VAL A 53 -11.89 -3.90 -3.77
CA VAL A 53 -12.22 -4.99 -2.84
C VAL A 53 -11.29 -6.16 -3.13
N ILE A 54 -10.28 -6.34 -2.27
CA ILE A 54 -9.35 -7.46 -2.35
C ILE A 54 -9.99 -8.65 -1.64
N ASN A 55 -10.29 -9.73 -2.39
CA ASN A 55 -10.72 -10.99 -1.79
C ASN A 55 -9.53 -11.78 -1.28
N SER A 56 -8.54 -11.97 -2.15
CA SER A 56 -7.30 -12.62 -1.77
C SER A 56 -6.17 -12.31 -2.75
N TYR A 57 -4.95 -12.20 -2.25
CA TYR A 57 -3.72 -12.36 -3.03
C TYR A 57 -2.97 -13.58 -2.55
N LYS A 58 -2.40 -14.35 -3.47
CA LYS A 58 -1.50 -15.46 -3.16
C LYS A 58 -0.12 -15.12 -3.68
N TYR A 59 0.88 -15.29 -2.84
CA TYR A 59 2.27 -15.09 -3.18
C TYR A 59 3.03 -16.39 -3.00
N THR A 60 3.81 -16.76 -4.02
CA THR A 60 4.66 -17.93 -4.00
C THR A 60 6.06 -17.51 -4.42
N VAL A 61 7.04 -17.80 -3.57
CA VAL A 61 8.46 -17.55 -3.82
C VAL A 61 9.15 -18.89 -3.97
N THR A 62 9.85 -19.09 -5.08
CA THR A 62 10.63 -20.30 -5.35
C THR A 62 12.10 -19.96 -5.52
N ASP A 63 12.96 -20.94 -5.31
CA ASP A 63 14.35 -20.85 -5.74
C ASP A 63 14.47 -21.01 -7.27
N LYS A 64 15.71 -20.91 -7.77
CA LYS A 64 16.05 -21.07 -9.19
C LYS A 64 15.76 -22.47 -9.74
N ASP A 65 15.66 -23.47 -8.88
CA ASP A 65 15.42 -24.87 -9.24
C ASP A 65 13.91 -25.23 -9.11
N GLY A 66 13.08 -24.26 -8.73
CA GLY A 66 11.64 -24.39 -8.56
C GLY A 66 11.21 -24.92 -7.19
N SER A 67 12.13 -25.05 -6.23
CA SER A 67 11.79 -25.45 -4.86
C SER A 67 11.08 -24.32 -4.14
N LEU A 68 10.01 -24.65 -3.42
CA LEU A 68 9.26 -23.67 -2.65
C LEU A 68 10.10 -23.09 -1.50
N ILE A 69 10.25 -21.76 -1.48
CA ILE A 69 10.87 -21.01 -0.39
C ILE A 69 9.79 -20.52 0.59
N SER A 70 8.73 -19.89 0.07
CA SER A 70 7.61 -19.39 0.86
C SER A 70 6.32 -19.40 0.06
N GLU A 71 5.21 -19.67 0.73
CA GLU A 71 3.86 -19.47 0.21
C GLU A 71 3.04 -18.75 1.28
N THR A 72 2.47 -17.61 0.92
CA THR A 72 1.67 -16.77 1.82
C THR A 72 0.50 -16.17 1.08
N ALA A 73 -0.55 -15.78 1.81
CA ALA A 73 -1.73 -15.18 1.21
C ALA A 73 -2.24 -14.04 2.08
N VAL A 74 -2.72 -12.98 1.42
CA VAL A 74 -3.55 -11.95 2.05
C VAL A 74 -4.99 -12.32 1.75
N THR A 75 -5.83 -12.35 2.78
CA THR A 75 -7.28 -12.55 2.70
C THR A 75 -7.96 -11.55 3.65
N LYS A 76 -9.29 -11.55 3.73
CA LYS A 76 -10.00 -10.71 4.71
C LYS A 76 -9.67 -11.10 6.15
N GLU A 77 -9.34 -12.37 6.37
CA GLU A 77 -9.14 -12.95 7.71
C GLU A 77 -7.65 -13.14 8.07
N ALA A 78 -6.73 -12.95 7.12
CA ALA A 78 -5.31 -13.20 7.33
C ALA A 78 -4.42 -12.22 6.55
N THR A 79 -3.36 -11.77 7.21
CA THR A 79 -2.28 -11.02 6.58
C THR A 79 -1.23 -11.98 6.03
N GLY A 80 -0.60 -11.58 4.92
CA GLY A 80 0.54 -12.28 4.33
C GLY A 80 1.84 -11.51 4.55
N ASP A 81 2.95 -12.07 4.07
CA ASP A 81 4.28 -11.45 4.21
C ASP A 81 4.46 -10.21 3.31
N PHE A 82 3.54 -10.02 2.35
CA PHE A 82 3.55 -8.92 1.38
C PHE A 82 2.29 -8.06 1.50
N VAL A 83 2.46 -6.76 1.33
CA VAL A 83 1.37 -5.79 1.18
C VAL A 83 1.40 -5.25 -0.24
N THR A 84 0.36 -5.56 -1.03
CA THR A 84 0.20 -5.01 -2.37
C THR A 84 -0.34 -3.59 -2.27
N ILE A 85 0.51 -2.60 -2.60
CA ILE A 85 0.16 -1.18 -2.60
C ILE A 85 -0.60 -0.83 -3.89
N PHE A 86 -0.10 -1.31 -5.04
CA PHE A 86 -0.72 -1.16 -6.35
C PHE A 86 -0.64 -2.51 -7.06
N GLY A 87 -1.76 -2.95 -7.64
CA GLY A 87 -1.85 -4.24 -8.30
C GLY A 87 -3.12 -4.37 -9.13
N GLY A 88 -3.21 -5.50 -9.84
CA GLY A 88 -4.37 -5.90 -10.64
C GLY A 88 -4.86 -7.29 -10.26
N SER A 89 -5.81 -7.81 -11.03
CA SER A 89 -6.35 -9.17 -10.87
C SER A 89 -5.59 -10.24 -11.65
N ASP A 90 -4.58 -9.83 -12.43
CA ASP A 90 -3.84 -10.74 -13.30
C ASP A 90 -2.78 -11.52 -12.51
N ASP A 91 -2.64 -12.80 -12.85
CA ASP A 91 -1.55 -13.62 -12.33
C ASP A 91 -0.23 -13.20 -13.00
N VAL A 92 0.70 -12.72 -12.18
CA VAL A 92 2.01 -12.23 -12.62
C VAL A 92 3.13 -13.05 -11.98
N SER A 93 4.12 -13.43 -12.78
CA SER A 93 5.29 -14.20 -12.33
C SER A 93 6.53 -13.74 -13.07
N GLY A 94 7.70 -13.89 -12.46
CA GLY A 94 8.94 -13.41 -13.03
C GLY A 94 10.13 -13.61 -12.10
N GLU A 95 11.33 -13.51 -12.67
CA GLU A 95 12.58 -13.51 -11.91
C GLU A 95 12.66 -12.24 -11.04
N ILE A 96 13.11 -12.39 -9.79
CA ILE A 96 13.38 -11.26 -8.90
C ILE A 96 14.82 -10.77 -9.12
N ILE A 97 14.97 -9.53 -9.58
CA ILE A 97 16.25 -8.83 -9.63
C ILE A 97 16.35 -7.85 -8.46
N PHE A 98 17.43 -7.94 -7.69
CA PHE A 98 17.73 -6.96 -6.67
C PHE A 98 18.44 -5.72 -7.26
N ALA A 99 17.87 -4.53 -7.02
CA ALA A 99 18.34 -3.25 -7.54
C ALA A 99 18.74 -2.27 -6.40
N GLY A 100 19.29 -2.79 -5.29
CA GLY A 100 19.81 -1.98 -4.20
C GLY A 100 18.77 -1.04 -3.61
N PHE A 101 19.11 0.24 -3.44
CA PHE A 101 18.19 1.29 -2.97
C PHE A 101 17.30 1.90 -4.07
N GLY A 102 17.33 1.38 -5.31
CA GLY A 102 16.58 1.97 -6.43
C GLY A 102 17.03 3.39 -6.80
N ILE A 103 18.32 3.68 -6.64
CA ILE A 103 18.91 4.98 -6.99
C ILE A 103 19.01 5.08 -8.51
N SER A 104 18.63 6.23 -9.07
CA SER A 104 18.83 6.53 -10.47
C SER A 104 19.05 8.04 -10.64
N ASN A 105 20.32 8.43 -10.82
CA ASN A 105 20.76 9.80 -11.05
C ASN A 105 22.06 9.80 -11.90
N GLU A 106 22.68 10.97 -12.10
CA GLU A 106 23.89 11.11 -12.93
C GLU A 106 25.11 10.38 -12.35
N GLU A 107 25.20 10.24 -11.03
CA GLU A 107 26.36 9.64 -10.35
C GLU A 107 26.22 8.12 -10.20
N THR A 108 25.00 7.62 -10.02
CA THR A 108 24.73 6.21 -9.71
C THR A 108 23.38 5.78 -10.25
N ASN A 109 23.35 4.61 -10.90
CA ASN A 109 22.12 3.97 -11.33
C ASN A 109 22.14 2.50 -10.91
N HIS A 110 21.22 2.12 -10.03
CA HIS A 110 21.02 0.74 -9.61
C HIS A 110 20.00 -0.01 -10.46
N LEU A 111 19.24 0.69 -11.30
CA LEU A 111 18.14 0.08 -12.03
C LEU A 111 18.68 -0.75 -13.20
N PRO A 112 18.20 -2.00 -13.38
CA PRO A 112 18.62 -2.85 -14.48
C PRO A 112 18.12 -2.31 -15.83
N GLU A 113 18.88 -2.56 -16.90
CA GLU A 113 18.51 -2.17 -18.26
C GLU A 113 17.38 -3.04 -18.83
N VAL A 114 17.36 -4.33 -18.46
CA VAL A 114 16.36 -5.32 -18.94
C VAL A 114 15.44 -5.69 -17.78
N VAL A 115 14.16 -5.30 -17.91
CA VAL A 115 13.13 -5.53 -16.88
C VAL A 115 11.92 -6.31 -17.36
N ALA A 116 11.80 -6.60 -18.65
CA ALA A 116 10.65 -7.31 -19.20
C ALA A 116 10.39 -8.65 -18.47
N ASP A 117 9.16 -8.81 -17.97
CA ASP A 117 8.69 -9.98 -17.20
C ASP A 117 9.44 -10.26 -15.89
N LYS A 118 10.12 -9.23 -15.33
CA LYS A 118 10.88 -9.36 -14.08
C LYS A 118 10.29 -8.54 -12.95
N TRP A 119 10.50 -9.02 -11.73
CA TRP A 119 10.22 -8.31 -10.50
C TRP A 119 11.47 -7.57 -10.05
N VAL A 120 11.38 -6.26 -9.82
CA VAL A 120 12.52 -5.47 -9.35
C VAL A 120 12.38 -5.22 -7.86
N MET A 121 13.30 -5.76 -7.07
CA MET A 121 13.30 -5.64 -5.61
C MET A 121 14.28 -4.54 -5.17
N VAL A 122 13.82 -3.62 -4.33
CA VAL A 122 14.64 -2.53 -3.79
C VAL A 122 14.43 -2.36 -2.28
N PHE A 123 15.48 -1.94 -1.59
CA PHE A 123 15.35 -1.34 -0.26
C PHE A 123 14.84 0.08 -0.43
N PHE A 124 13.64 0.32 0.09
CA PHE A 124 13.02 1.64 0.02
C PHE A 124 13.66 2.59 1.02
N ASP A 125 14.20 3.69 0.51
CA ASP A 125 14.66 4.81 1.31
C ASP A 125 14.04 6.10 0.76
N ARG A 126 13.44 6.91 1.65
CA ARG A 126 12.70 8.12 1.26
C ARG A 126 13.57 9.17 0.57
N GLN A 127 14.88 9.18 0.80
CA GLN A 127 15.81 10.15 0.24
C GLN A 127 16.51 9.60 -1.01
N LEU A 128 16.84 8.31 -1.01
CA LEU A 128 17.65 7.71 -2.08
C LEU A 128 16.83 7.11 -3.22
N THR A 129 15.67 6.51 -2.92
CA THR A 129 14.90 5.77 -3.91
C THR A 129 14.24 6.69 -4.92
N ASN A 130 14.56 6.52 -6.20
CA ASN A 130 13.93 7.28 -7.27
C ASN A 130 12.60 6.64 -7.69
N GLN A 131 11.51 7.06 -7.04
CA GLN A 131 10.17 6.51 -7.29
C GLN A 131 9.70 6.70 -8.74
N THR A 132 10.04 7.84 -9.37
CA THR A 132 9.68 8.09 -10.78
C THR A 132 10.36 7.09 -11.70
N ALA A 133 11.62 6.77 -11.43
CA ALA A 133 12.36 5.79 -12.21
C ALA A 133 11.80 4.37 -12.02
N LEU A 134 11.40 3.99 -10.80
CA LEU A 134 10.72 2.70 -10.54
C LEU A 134 9.39 2.58 -11.27
N GLN A 135 8.57 3.64 -11.30
CA GLN A 135 7.30 3.65 -12.05
C GLN A 135 7.51 3.44 -13.55
N ARG A 136 8.62 3.96 -14.12
CA ARG A 136 8.96 3.74 -15.54
C ARG A 136 9.28 2.29 -15.86
N LEU A 137 9.80 1.51 -14.90
CA LEU A 137 10.10 0.09 -15.12
C LEU A 137 8.83 -0.70 -15.44
N ILE A 138 7.71 -0.38 -14.77
CA ILE A 138 6.40 -0.98 -15.04
C ILE A 138 5.98 -0.68 -16.48
N GLY A 139 6.14 0.57 -16.92
CA GLY A 139 5.87 0.97 -18.32
C GLY A 139 6.79 0.29 -19.36
N ASN A 140 7.96 -0.18 -18.94
CA ASN A 140 8.92 -0.91 -19.77
C ASN A 140 8.74 -2.44 -19.70
N GLY A 141 7.62 -2.92 -19.15
CA GLY A 141 7.27 -4.35 -19.12
C GLY A 141 7.75 -5.11 -17.88
N ALA A 142 8.20 -4.43 -16.82
CA ALA A 142 8.42 -5.12 -15.54
C ALA A 142 7.13 -5.75 -15.03
N ALA A 143 7.23 -6.98 -14.50
CA ALA A 143 6.11 -7.66 -13.85
C ALA A 143 5.66 -6.91 -12.59
N GLY A 144 6.60 -6.26 -11.90
CA GLY A 144 6.31 -5.38 -10.77
C GLY A 144 7.56 -4.94 -10.01
N VAL A 145 7.33 -4.20 -8.93
CA VAL A 145 8.38 -3.70 -8.04
C VAL A 145 8.07 -4.12 -6.61
N ILE A 146 9.05 -4.73 -5.94
CA ILE A 146 8.98 -5.10 -4.52
C ILE A 146 9.76 -4.08 -3.71
N LEU A 147 9.06 -3.42 -2.78
CA LEU A 147 9.67 -2.46 -1.86
C LEU A 147 9.90 -3.11 -0.50
N ILE A 148 11.16 -3.23 -0.09
CA ILE A 148 11.50 -3.63 1.27
C ILE A 148 11.60 -2.37 2.11
N MET A 149 10.68 -2.20 3.05
CA MET A 149 10.71 -1.09 4.01
C MET A 149 11.47 -1.54 5.26
N ASP A 150 12.55 -0.83 5.59
CA ASP A 150 13.27 -1.06 6.85
C ASP A 150 12.49 -0.39 8.01
N HIS A 151 12.24 -1.17 9.07
CA HIS A 151 11.64 -0.66 10.30
C HIS A 151 12.77 -0.22 11.23
N LYS A 152 13.11 1.07 11.19
CA LYS A 152 13.89 1.69 12.27
C LYS A 152 13.01 1.97 13.48
#